data_AF-A0A2I0CYT6-F1
#
_entry.id   AF-A0A2I0CYT6-F1
#
_cell.length_a   1.000
_cell.length_b   1.000
_cell.length_c   1.000
_cell.angle_alpha   90.00
_cell.angle_beta   90.00
_cell.angle_gamma   90.00
#
_symmetry.space_group_name_H-M   'P 1'
#
loop_
_entity.id
_entity.type
_entity.pdbx_description
1 polymer ?
#
loop_
_entity_poly.entity_id
_entity_poly.type
_entity_poly.pdbx_seq_one_letter_code
_entity_poly.pdbx_strand_id
1 'polypeptide(L)'
;ARTIVILGVVAVFVNIWWALFLYLLVFVLIVVLGRLAFRLLPGESVGMIMEMPDYHVPHLKGVLGQTWQRTRSLIGIVLPAYIVGSIVITAAYAAGLLEPINAVLYPITVILLGLPAVTGVVFIFGIIRKEMTILALAAILGTTVFSDVLTPVQIIVFGLVTLLYAPCISTILALAKEFGWKAALSITALETSLAIALGALLFHLIGPFL
;
A
#
# COMPACT_ATOMS: atom_id res chain seq x y z
N ALA A 1 -2.95 -7.01 -5.74
CA ALA A 1 -3.34 -5.81 -4.97
C ALA A 1 -3.26 -4.53 -5.82
N ARG A 2 -2.06 -4.02 -6.16
CA ARG A 2 -1.89 -2.73 -6.88
C ARG A 2 -2.61 -2.66 -8.24
N THR A 3 -2.56 -3.73 -9.02
CA THR A 3 -3.25 -3.86 -10.32
C THR A 3 -4.78 -3.69 -10.22
N ILE A 4 -5.39 -4.22 -9.16
CA ILE A 4 -6.84 -4.19 -8.94
C ILE A 4 -7.31 -2.76 -8.65
N VAL A 5 -6.54 -1.99 -7.88
CA VAL A 5 -6.88 -0.58 -7.59
C VAL A 5 -6.75 0.29 -8.84
N ILE A 6 -5.67 0.12 -9.61
CA ILE A 6 -5.48 0.90 -10.85
C ILE A 6 -6.54 0.55 -11.89
N LEU A 7 -6.74 -0.74 -12.17
CA LEU A 7 -7.68 -1.16 -13.20
C LEU A 7 -9.13 -1.01 -12.75
N GLY A 8 -9.44 -1.27 -11.47
CA GLY A 8 -10.81 -1.23 -10.94
C GLY A 8 -11.32 0.16 -10.62
N VAL A 9 -10.45 1.11 -10.29
CA VAL A 9 -10.86 2.47 -9.89
C VAL A 9 -10.39 3.51 -10.90
N VAL A 10 -9.10 3.56 -11.25
CA VAL A 10 -8.58 4.64 -12.11
C VAL A 10 -8.91 4.41 -13.59
N ALA A 11 -8.74 3.19 -14.09
CA ALA A 11 -8.97 2.90 -15.51
C ALA A 11 -10.46 2.94 -15.89
N VAL A 12 -11.35 2.51 -14.98
CA VAL A 12 -12.80 2.48 -15.22
C VAL A 12 -13.45 3.86 -15.07
N PHE A 13 -13.05 4.66 -14.08
CA PHE A 13 -13.73 5.91 -13.76
C PHE A 13 -13.05 7.18 -14.30
N VAL A 14 -11.78 7.11 -14.71
CA VAL A 14 -11.05 8.26 -15.25
C VAL A 14 -10.70 8.06 -16.72
N ASN A 15 -9.68 7.25 -17.01
CA ASN A 15 -9.24 6.92 -18.37
C ASN A 15 -8.05 5.93 -18.35
N ILE A 16 -7.92 5.11 -19.40
CA ILE A 16 -6.81 4.15 -19.52
C ILE A 16 -5.43 4.83 -19.61
N TRP A 17 -5.36 6.02 -20.20
CA TRP A 17 -4.12 6.80 -20.31
C TRP A 17 -3.57 7.25 -18.95
N TRP A 18 -4.45 7.63 -18.02
CA TRP A 18 -4.08 7.98 -16.66
C TRP A 18 -3.58 6.77 -15.86
N ALA A 19 -4.19 5.59 -16.07
CA ALA A 19 -3.70 4.35 -15.49
C ALA A 19 -2.28 4.01 -15.96
N LEU A 20 -1.98 4.21 -17.25
CA LEU A 20 -0.64 4.01 -17.81
C LEU A 20 0.37 5.03 -17.26
N PHE A 21 -0.03 6.30 -17.14
CA PHE A 21 0.80 7.35 -16.55
C PHE A 21 1.17 7.05 -15.09
N LEU A 22 0.23 6.59 -14.27
CA LEU A 22 0.52 6.18 -12.89
C LEU A 22 1.51 5.01 -12.84
N TYR A 23 1.40 4.02 -13.74
CA TYR A 23 2.37 2.94 -13.84
C TYR A 23 3.77 3.44 -14.17
N LEU A 24 3.87 4.35 -15.15
CA LEU A 24 5.13 4.96 -15.54
C LEU A 24 5.74 5.74 -14.38
N LEU A 25 4.95 6.56 -13.68
CA LEU A 25 5.40 7.35 -12.53
C LEU A 25 5.95 6.44 -11.42
N VAL A 26 5.29 5.32 -11.14
CA VAL A 26 5.74 4.34 -10.14
C VAL A 26 7.04 3.68 -10.58
N PHE A 27 7.17 3.34 -11.86
CA PHE A 27 8.40 2.78 -12.40
C PHE A 27 9.58 3.76 -12.23
N VAL A 28 9.38 5.04 -12.58
CA VAL A 28 10.37 6.10 -12.36
C VAL A 28 10.72 6.22 -10.88
N LEU A 29 9.70 6.20 -10.00
CA LEU A 29 9.91 6.28 -8.56
C LEU A 29 10.76 5.12 -8.03
N ILE A 30 10.50 3.89 -8.48
CA ILE A 30 11.29 2.71 -8.11
C ILE A 30 12.76 2.89 -8.55
N VAL A 31 13.00 3.39 -9.75
CA VAL A 31 14.37 3.64 -10.24
C VAL A 31 15.07 4.71 -9.41
N VAL A 32 14.38 5.80 -9.07
CA VAL A 32 14.93 6.89 -8.26
C VAL A 32 15.22 6.42 -6.84
N LEU A 33 14.26 5.77 -6.18
CA LEU A 33 14.43 5.22 -4.83
C LEU A 33 15.48 4.13 -4.79
N GLY A 34 15.53 3.24 -5.79
CA GLY A 34 16.56 2.20 -5.89
C GLY A 34 17.95 2.79 -6.04
N ARG A 35 18.11 3.83 -6.87
CA ARG A 35 19.39 4.54 -7.00
C ARG A 35 19.77 5.32 -5.74
N LEU A 36 18.79 5.91 -5.06
CA LEU A 36 19.01 6.63 -3.81
C LEU A 36 19.40 5.68 -2.68
N ALA A 37 18.71 4.54 -2.57
CA ALA A 37 19.03 3.48 -1.62
C ALA A 37 20.46 2.94 -1.87
N PHE A 38 20.84 2.71 -3.13
CA PHE A 38 22.19 2.28 -3.49
C PHE A 38 23.26 3.30 -3.08
N ARG A 39 22.95 4.61 -3.09
CA ARG A 39 23.87 5.65 -2.62
C ARG A 39 23.92 5.80 -1.10
N LEU A 40 22.81 5.53 -0.41
CA LEU A 40 22.67 5.73 1.04
C LEU A 40 23.09 4.52 1.87
N LEU A 41 23.05 3.31 1.28
CA LEU A 41 23.48 2.07 1.92
C LEU A 41 24.89 1.71 1.41
N PRO A 42 25.96 2.17 2.08
CA PRO A 42 27.30 1.65 1.85
C PRO A 42 27.37 0.23 2.42
N GLY A 43 26.91 -0.73 1.65
CA GLY A 43 27.27 -2.13 1.84
C GLY A 43 28.48 -2.40 0.97
N GLU A 44 29.69 -2.27 1.52
CA GLU A 44 30.80 -3.05 0.96
C GLU A 44 30.33 -4.50 0.97
N SER A 45 30.23 -5.10 -0.22
CA SER A 45 30.25 -6.54 -0.30
C SER A 45 31.60 -6.93 0.29
N VAL A 46 31.64 -7.27 1.57
CA VAL A 46 32.75 -7.99 2.16
C VAL A 46 33.04 -9.11 1.18
N GLY A 47 34.19 -9.01 0.51
CA GLY A 47 34.64 -9.90 -0.54
C GLY A 47 34.99 -11.25 0.05
N MET A 48 34.00 -11.92 0.64
CA MET A 48 33.98 -13.35 0.69
C MET A 48 33.52 -13.75 -0.70
N ILE A 49 34.44 -14.32 -1.47
CA ILE A 49 34.12 -15.07 -2.67
C ILE A 49 33.12 -16.13 -2.23
N MET A 50 31.84 -15.84 -2.38
CA MET A 50 30.77 -16.83 -2.25
C MET A 50 30.91 -17.68 -3.50
N GLU A 51 31.73 -18.72 -3.39
CA GLU A 51 31.78 -19.83 -4.34
C GLU A 51 30.32 -20.28 -4.52
N MET A 52 29.71 -19.94 -5.66
CA MET A 52 28.33 -20.29 -5.91
C MET A 52 28.29 -21.82 -6.06
N PRO A 53 27.61 -22.56 -5.17
CA PRO A 53 27.56 -24.01 -5.26
C PRO A 53 26.94 -24.41 -6.60
N ASP A 54 27.43 -25.50 -7.18
CA ASP A 54 26.90 -26.05 -8.43
C ASP A 54 25.37 -26.14 -8.36
N TYR A 55 24.72 -25.51 -9.35
CA TYR A 55 23.28 -25.44 -9.46
C TYR A 55 22.73 -26.84 -9.74
N HIS A 56 22.36 -27.56 -8.69
CA HIS A 56 21.78 -28.89 -8.80
C HIS A 56 20.34 -28.78 -9.33
N VAL A 57 19.98 -29.67 -10.25
CA VAL A 57 18.62 -29.74 -10.79
C VAL A 57 17.61 -29.97 -9.66
N PRO A 58 16.59 -29.11 -9.52
CA PRO A 58 15.69 -29.16 -8.38
C PRO A 58 14.85 -30.43 -8.42
N HIS A 59 14.98 -31.27 -7.39
CA HIS A 59 14.07 -32.40 -7.21
C HIS A 59 12.66 -31.88 -6.85
N LEU A 60 11.66 -32.21 -7.67
CA LEU A 60 10.30 -31.70 -7.53
C LEU A 60 9.71 -31.92 -6.13
N LYS A 61 9.97 -33.08 -5.51
CA LYS A 61 9.41 -33.44 -4.19
C LYS A 61 9.87 -32.51 -3.07
N GLY A 62 11.14 -32.11 -3.03
CA GLY A 62 11.62 -31.21 -1.96
C GLY A 62 11.50 -29.74 -2.31
N VAL A 63 11.39 -29.35 -3.58
CA VAL A 63 10.90 -28.01 -3.91
C VAL A 63 9.48 -27.87 -3.37
N LEU A 64 8.57 -28.80 -3.72
CA LEU A 64 7.19 -28.80 -3.21
C LEU A 64 7.14 -28.87 -1.68
N GLY A 65 7.96 -29.72 -1.05
CA GLY A 65 8.05 -29.81 0.41
C GLY A 65 8.53 -28.51 1.07
N GLN A 66 9.58 -27.89 0.54
CA GLN A 66 10.09 -26.62 1.05
C GLN A 66 9.10 -25.47 0.80
N THR A 67 8.49 -25.40 -0.39
CA THR A 67 7.45 -24.43 -0.71
C THR A 67 6.28 -24.59 0.24
N TRP A 68 5.81 -25.82 0.49
CA TRP A 68 4.72 -26.07 1.43
C TRP A 68 5.06 -25.65 2.86
N GLN A 69 6.26 -25.96 3.34
CA GLN A 69 6.72 -25.55 4.68
C GLN A 69 6.76 -24.03 4.81
N ARG A 70 7.28 -23.32 3.79
CA ARG A 70 7.34 -21.84 3.76
C ARG A 70 5.95 -21.23 3.68
N THR A 71 5.07 -21.78 2.86
CA THR A 71 3.68 -21.30 2.75
C THR A 71 2.90 -21.55 4.05
N ARG A 72 3.08 -22.71 4.69
CA ARG A 72 2.43 -23.03 5.98
C ARG A 72 2.85 -22.06 7.08
N SER A 73 4.13 -21.70 7.15
CA SER A 73 4.61 -20.74 8.15
C SER A 73 4.07 -19.33 7.90
N LEU A 74 3.94 -18.92 6.63
CA LEU A 74 3.29 -17.64 6.27
C LEU A 74 1.81 -17.64 6.62
N ILE A 75 1.06 -18.69 6.27
CA ILE A 75 -0.36 -18.81 6.61
C ILE A 75 -0.56 -18.72 8.13
N GLY A 76 0.31 -19.37 8.92
CA GLY A 76 0.26 -19.33 10.38
C GLY A 76 0.49 -17.95 10.99
N ILE A 77 1.10 -17.00 10.28
CA ILE A 77 1.35 -15.63 10.75
C ILE A 77 0.29 -14.67 10.20
N VAL A 78 0.01 -14.76 8.90
CA VAL A 78 -0.82 -13.78 8.18
C VAL A 78 -2.30 -13.96 8.49
N LEU A 79 -2.77 -15.20 8.54
CA LEU A 79 -4.20 -15.50 8.68
C LEU A 79 -4.76 -15.10 10.04
N PRO A 80 -4.08 -15.36 11.18
CA PRO A 80 -4.52 -14.87 12.49
C PRO A 80 -4.50 -13.34 12.57
N ALA A 81 -3.43 -12.71 12.07
CA ALA A 81 -3.29 -11.25 12.07
C ALA A 81 -4.41 -10.57 11.26
N TYR A 82 -4.78 -11.18 10.12
CA TYR A 82 -5.88 -10.70 9.29
C TYR A 82 -7.24 -10.80 9.99
N ILE A 83 -7.55 -11.95 10.60
CA ILE A 83 -8.81 -12.14 11.33
C ILE A 83 -8.92 -11.14 12.48
N VAL A 84 -7.90 -11.07 13.33
CA VAL A 84 -7.86 -10.15 14.47
C VAL A 84 -7.98 -8.70 14.01
N GLY A 85 -7.21 -8.29 13.00
CA GLY A 85 -7.30 -6.94 12.44
C GLY A 85 -8.71 -6.60 11.97
N SER A 86 -9.35 -7.51 11.23
CA SER A 86 -10.68 -7.27 10.65
C SER A 86 -11.78 -7.13 11.72
N ILE A 87 -11.71 -7.92 12.78
CA ILE A 87 -12.63 -7.83 13.93
C ILE A 87 -12.42 -6.50 14.66
N VAL A 88 -11.17 -6.13 14.95
CA VAL A 88 -10.86 -4.89 15.68
C VAL A 88 -11.36 -3.66 14.93
N ILE A 89 -11.14 -3.58 13.61
CA ILE A 89 -11.60 -2.42 12.83
C ILE A 89 -13.13 -2.39 12.72
N THR A 90 -13.79 -3.54 12.50
CA THR A 90 -15.25 -3.60 12.44
C THR A 90 -15.89 -3.21 13.78
N ALA A 91 -15.31 -3.67 14.89
CA ALA A 91 -15.75 -3.28 16.23
C ALA A 91 -15.53 -1.78 16.49
N ALA A 92 -14.39 -1.22 16.06
CA ALA A 92 -14.13 0.21 16.15
C ALA A 92 -15.13 1.04 15.30
N TYR A 93 -15.54 0.52 14.14
CA TYR A 93 -16.58 1.10 13.28
C TYR A 93 -17.93 1.13 13.99
N ALA A 94 -18.35 0.02 14.58
CA ALA A 94 -19.60 -0.07 15.35
C ALA A 94 -19.60 0.82 16.61
N ALA A 95 -18.43 1.06 17.21
CA ALA A 95 -18.27 1.91 18.40
C ALA A 95 -18.19 3.42 18.10
N GLY A 96 -18.23 3.84 16.82
CA GLY A 96 -18.08 5.26 16.44
C GLY A 96 -16.68 5.83 16.63
N LEU A 97 -15.69 5.00 16.98
CA LEU A 97 -14.32 5.44 17.31
C LEU A 97 -13.54 5.94 16.08
N LEU A 98 -14.09 5.79 14.88
CA LEU A 98 -13.48 6.27 13.64
C LEU A 98 -13.65 7.77 13.42
N GLU A 99 -14.67 8.40 14.00
CA GLU A 99 -14.88 9.85 13.88
C GLU A 99 -13.75 10.67 14.51
N PRO A 100 -13.27 10.40 15.75
CA PRO A 100 -12.14 11.11 16.31
C PRO A 100 -10.83 10.81 15.58
N ILE A 101 -10.64 9.59 15.08
CA ILE A 101 -9.46 9.25 14.26
C ILE A 101 -9.50 10.00 12.93
N ASN A 102 -10.68 10.12 12.32
CA ASN A 102 -10.87 10.86 11.09
C ASN A 102 -10.65 12.37 11.29
N ALA A 103 -11.01 12.92 12.45
CA ALA A 103 -10.72 14.32 12.78
C ALA A 103 -9.20 14.60 12.90
N VAL A 104 -8.42 13.64 13.39
CA VAL A 104 -6.95 13.72 13.43
C VAL A 104 -6.34 13.57 12.03
N LEU A 105 -6.94 12.74 11.17
CA LEU A 105 -6.51 12.56 9.78
C LEU A 105 -7.01 13.66 8.83
N TYR A 106 -8.04 14.41 9.20
CA TYR A 106 -8.66 15.49 8.42
C TYR A 106 -7.64 16.50 7.84
N PRO A 107 -6.66 17.03 8.58
CA PRO A 107 -5.67 17.95 8.01
C PRO A 107 -4.77 17.28 6.96
N ILE A 108 -4.55 15.97 7.03
CA ILE A 108 -3.71 15.24 6.08
C ILE A 108 -4.52 14.85 4.84
N THR A 109 -5.79 14.49 4.99
CA THR A 109 -6.64 14.01 3.87
C THR A 109 -7.30 15.16 3.11
N VAL A 110 -7.83 16.15 3.82
CA VAL A 110 -8.63 17.24 3.23
C VAL A 110 -7.76 18.44 2.84
N ILE A 111 -6.84 18.85 3.71
CA ILE A 111 -6.01 20.05 3.46
C ILE A 111 -4.82 19.73 2.55
N LEU A 112 -4.15 18.61 2.80
CA LEU A 112 -2.92 18.26 2.06
C LEU A 112 -3.19 17.47 0.77
N LEU A 113 -4.19 16.60 0.80
CA LEU A 113 -4.54 15.71 -0.33
C LEU A 113 -5.75 16.21 -1.14
N GLY A 114 -6.60 17.08 -0.58
CA GLY A 114 -7.82 17.56 -1.25
C GLY A 114 -8.93 16.52 -1.40
N LEU A 115 -8.85 15.41 -0.65
CA LEU A 115 -9.82 14.31 -0.71
C LEU A 115 -10.93 14.51 0.35
N PRO A 116 -12.16 14.01 0.09
CA PRO A 116 -13.24 14.06 1.08
C PRO A 116 -12.86 13.27 2.33
N ALA A 117 -13.28 13.75 3.51
CA ALA A 117 -12.94 13.18 4.82
C ALA A 117 -13.30 11.68 4.95
N VAL A 118 -14.25 11.19 4.15
CA VAL A 118 -14.66 9.79 4.07
C VAL A 118 -13.49 8.86 3.68
N THR A 119 -12.54 9.35 2.87
CA THR A 119 -11.39 8.55 2.41
C THR A 119 -10.36 8.26 3.50
N GLY A 120 -10.33 9.06 4.58
CA GLY A 120 -9.48 8.80 5.75
C GLY A 120 -9.81 7.46 6.40
N VAL A 121 -11.10 7.15 6.52
CA VAL A 121 -11.59 5.86 7.01
C VAL A 121 -11.19 4.71 6.07
N VAL A 122 -11.30 4.94 4.76
CA VAL A 122 -10.95 3.93 3.74
C VAL A 122 -9.46 3.56 3.82
N PHE A 123 -8.57 4.53 4.06
CA PHE A 123 -7.14 4.24 4.24
C PHE A 123 -6.86 3.37 5.48
N ILE A 124 -7.61 3.56 6.58
CA ILE A 124 -7.51 2.74 7.79
C ILE A 124 -7.91 1.28 7.50
N PHE A 125 -9.02 1.06 6.78
CA PHE A 125 -9.39 -0.27 6.30
C PHE A 125 -8.33 -0.87 5.36
N GLY A 126 -7.68 -0.01 4.58
CA GLY A 126 -6.57 -0.39 3.72
C GLY A 126 -5.40 -1.03 4.48
N ILE A 127 -5.08 -0.59 5.71
CA ILE A 127 -3.97 -1.08 6.55
C ILE A 127 -3.99 -2.59 6.72
N ILE A 128 -5.17 -3.19 6.86
CA ILE A 128 -5.29 -4.65 6.95
C ILE A 128 -4.96 -5.27 5.60
N ARG A 129 -5.62 -4.78 4.55
CA ARG A 129 -5.56 -5.36 3.22
C ARG A 129 -5.96 -4.34 2.16
N LYS A 130 -5.04 -4.02 1.24
CA LYS A 130 -5.23 -3.02 0.18
C LYS A 130 -6.53 -3.17 -0.61
N GLU A 131 -6.86 -4.37 -1.07
CA GLU A 131 -8.07 -4.63 -1.85
C GLU A 131 -9.39 -4.37 -1.09
N MET A 132 -9.35 -4.34 0.25
CA MET A 132 -10.52 -3.95 1.06
C MET A 132 -10.81 -2.45 1.00
N THR A 133 -9.87 -1.62 0.53
CA THR A 133 -10.14 -0.19 0.32
C THR A 133 -11.26 0.05 -0.67
N ILE A 134 -11.30 -0.71 -1.77
CA ILE A 134 -12.33 -0.55 -2.81
C ILE A 134 -13.71 -0.96 -2.25
N LEU A 135 -13.74 -2.06 -1.48
CA LEU A 135 -14.97 -2.54 -0.85
C LEU A 135 -15.45 -1.59 0.25
N ALA A 136 -14.55 -1.06 1.07
CA ALA A 136 -14.86 -0.06 2.08
C ALA A 136 -15.35 1.25 1.43
N LEU A 137 -14.71 1.68 0.34
CA LEU A 137 -15.12 2.86 -0.42
C LEU A 137 -16.55 2.67 -0.98
N ALA A 138 -16.85 1.53 -1.59
CA ALA A 138 -18.20 1.20 -2.08
C ALA A 138 -19.24 1.08 -0.95
N ALA A 139 -18.88 0.48 0.18
CA ALA A 139 -19.76 0.30 1.33
C ALA A 139 -20.09 1.63 2.01
N ILE A 140 -19.12 2.55 2.13
CA ILE A 140 -19.31 3.83 2.81
C ILE A 140 -19.99 4.86 1.90
N LEU A 141 -19.69 4.86 0.59
CA LEU A 141 -20.34 5.75 -0.37
C LEU A 141 -21.73 5.28 -0.80
N GLY A 142 -22.11 4.04 -0.47
CA GLY A 142 -23.40 3.45 -0.83
C GLY A 142 -23.64 3.34 -2.35
N THR A 143 -22.61 3.55 -3.16
CA THR A 143 -22.67 3.63 -4.61
C THR A 143 -21.53 2.82 -5.23
N THR A 144 -21.83 2.09 -6.30
CA THR A 144 -20.83 1.40 -7.13
C THR A 144 -20.25 2.30 -8.22
N VAL A 145 -20.76 3.53 -8.35
CA VAL A 145 -20.34 4.54 -9.31
C VAL A 145 -19.61 5.66 -8.55
N PHE A 146 -18.28 5.60 -8.55
CA PHE A 146 -17.45 6.55 -7.79
C PHE A 146 -17.38 7.95 -8.42
N SER A 147 -17.86 8.13 -9.66
CA SER A 147 -17.82 9.43 -10.35
C SER A 147 -18.86 10.44 -9.85
N ASP A 148 -19.90 9.99 -9.13
CA ASP A 148 -20.92 10.89 -8.60
C ASP A 148 -20.49 11.57 -7.30
N VAL A 149 -19.47 11.04 -6.62
CA VAL A 149 -19.03 11.52 -5.29
C VAL A 149 -17.58 11.99 -5.27
N LEU A 150 -16.71 11.47 -6.14
CA LEU A 150 -15.32 11.92 -6.25
C LEU A 150 -15.06 12.54 -7.61
N THR A 151 -14.32 13.65 -7.61
CA THR A 151 -13.83 14.25 -8.85
C THR A 151 -12.78 13.35 -9.51
N PRO A 152 -12.60 13.42 -10.84
CA PRO A 152 -11.57 12.63 -11.53
C PRO A 152 -10.17 12.83 -10.95
N VAL A 153 -9.84 14.05 -10.52
CA VAL A 153 -8.56 14.39 -9.86
C VAL A 153 -8.42 13.66 -8.52
N GLN A 154 -9.47 13.63 -7.70
CA GLN A 154 -9.46 12.93 -6.42
C GLN A 154 -9.31 11.41 -6.59
N ILE A 155 -9.90 10.83 -7.64
CA ILE A 155 -9.74 9.40 -7.95
C ILE A 155 -8.29 9.08 -8.32
N ILE A 156 -7.63 9.94 -9.10
CA ILE A 156 -6.21 9.76 -9.47
C ILE A 156 -5.32 9.83 -8.21
N VAL A 157 -5.51 10.86 -7.38
CA VAL A 157 -4.71 11.05 -6.15
C VAL A 157 -4.96 9.90 -5.17
N PHE A 158 -6.21 9.48 -4.98
CA PHE A 158 -6.57 8.32 -4.17
C PHE A 158 -5.89 7.04 -4.67
N GLY A 159 -5.92 6.80 -5.98
CA GLY A 159 -5.29 5.64 -6.61
C GLY A 159 -3.78 5.64 -6.43
N LEU A 160 -3.12 6.79 -6.64
CA LEU A 160 -1.68 6.95 -6.45
C LEU A 160 -1.28 6.69 -4.99
N VAL A 161 -1.96 7.32 -4.05
CA VAL A 161 -1.66 7.19 -2.62
C VAL A 161 -1.86 5.75 -2.17
N THR A 162 -2.98 5.13 -2.52
CA THR A 162 -3.25 3.70 -2.20
C THR A 162 -2.20 2.77 -2.79
N LEU A 163 -1.62 3.14 -3.93
CA LEU A 163 -0.63 2.35 -4.61
C LEU A 163 0.76 2.45 -3.97
N LEU A 164 1.17 3.66 -3.60
CA LEU A 164 2.48 3.96 -3.03
C LEU A 164 2.57 3.70 -1.53
N TYR A 165 1.47 3.95 -0.81
CA TYR A 165 1.36 3.63 0.60
C TYR A 165 1.60 2.12 0.82
N ALA A 166 2.18 1.71 1.96
CA ALA A 166 2.45 0.31 2.30
C ALA A 166 1.54 -0.29 3.39
N PRO A 167 0.22 -0.38 3.15
CA PRO A 167 -0.72 -0.97 4.07
C PRO A 167 -0.89 -2.46 3.82
N CYS A 168 -0.09 -3.27 4.50
CA CYS A 168 -0.59 -4.56 4.95
C CYS A 168 0.09 -4.94 6.25
N ILE A 169 -0.71 -5.17 7.29
CA ILE A 169 -0.24 -5.69 8.59
C ILE A 169 0.70 -6.90 8.40
N SER A 170 0.44 -7.72 7.37
CA SER A 170 1.30 -8.83 6.97
C SER A 170 2.74 -8.42 6.62
N THR A 171 2.96 -7.34 5.86
CA THR A 171 4.33 -6.91 5.53
C THR A 171 5.00 -6.29 6.74
N ILE A 172 4.26 -5.56 7.57
CA ILE A 172 4.80 -4.99 8.80
C ILE A 172 5.26 -6.10 9.75
N LEU A 173 4.45 -7.14 9.95
CA LEU A 173 4.80 -8.30 10.78
C LEU A 173 5.98 -9.09 10.22
N ALA A 174 6.03 -9.29 8.90
CA ALA A 174 7.15 -9.97 8.26
C ALA A 174 8.45 -9.16 8.42
N LEU A 175 8.41 -7.86 8.13
CA LEU A 175 9.54 -6.95 8.31
C LEU A 175 9.98 -6.84 9.77
N ALA A 176 9.02 -6.80 10.70
CA ALA A 176 9.32 -6.75 12.13
C ALA A 176 10.00 -8.03 12.62
N LYS A 177 9.68 -9.18 12.01
CA LYS A 177 10.32 -10.47 12.32
C LYS A 177 11.73 -10.58 11.74
N GLU A 178 11.98 -9.99 10.57
CA GLU A 178 13.27 -10.06 9.87
C GLU A 178 14.27 -8.97 10.29
N PHE A 179 13.83 -7.72 10.37
CA PHE A 179 14.69 -6.55 10.61
C PHE A 179 14.46 -5.90 11.99
N GLY A 180 13.52 -6.42 12.77
CA GLY A 180 13.13 -5.87 14.07
C GLY A 180 12.09 -4.74 13.97
N TRP A 181 11.38 -4.50 15.08
CA TRP A 181 10.26 -3.54 15.13
C TRP A 181 10.67 -2.09 14.83
N LYS A 182 11.88 -1.67 15.24
CA LYS A 182 12.37 -0.30 14.99
C LYS A 182 12.56 -0.04 13.49
N ALA A 183 13.18 -0.98 12.77
CA ALA A 183 13.39 -0.87 11.34
C ALA A 183 12.07 -0.95 10.58
N ALA A 184 11.22 -1.93 10.90
CA ALA A 184 9.91 -2.08 10.26
C ALA A 184 9.06 -0.81 10.36
N LEU A 185 9.00 -0.18 11.55
CA LEU A 185 8.22 1.04 11.76
C LEU A 185 8.84 2.24 11.05
N SER A 186 10.17 2.33 10.99
CA SER A 186 10.85 3.40 10.24
C SER A 186 10.60 3.30 8.72
N ILE A 187 10.60 2.09 8.17
CA ILE A 187 10.38 1.85 6.74
C ILE A 187 8.94 2.18 6.37
N THR A 188 7.96 1.69 7.14
CA THR A 188 6.55 1.98 6.87
C THR A 188 6.24 3.45 7.03
N ALA A 189 6.79 4.12 8.05
CA ALA A 189 6.61 5.56 8.23
C ALA A 189 7.17 6.33 7.03
N LEU A 190 8.37 5.99 6.56
CA LEU A 190 9.00 6.65 5.42
C LEU A 190 8.21 6.44 4.12
N GLU A 191 7.75 5.21 3.84
CA GLU A 191 6.90 4.93 2.68
C GLU A 191 5.56 5.68 2.76
N THR A 192 4.97 5.78 3.96
CA THR A 192 3.71 6.51 4.17
C THR A 192 3.88 8.00 3.94
N SER A 193 4.93 8.59 4.52
CA SER A 193 5.25 10.01 4.32
C SER A 193 5.53 10.31 2.85
N LEU A 194 6.24 9.42 2.16
CA LEU A 194 6.56 9.58 0.74
C LEU A 194 5.31 9.47 -0.15
N ALA A 195 4.40 8.53 0.17
CA ALA A 195 3.12 8.40 -0.52
C ALA A 195 2.24 9.66 -0.35
N ILE A 196 2.16 10.19 0.88
CA ILE A 196 1.41 11.42 1.17
C ILE A 196 2.04 12.62 0.45
N ALA A 197 3.37 12.76 0.48
CA ALA A 197 4.08 13.86 -0.17
C ALA A 197 3.87 13.86 -1.69
N LEU A 198 3.98 12.68 -2.33
CA LEU A 198 3.73 12.55 -3.77
C LEU A 198 2.26 12.75 -4.13
N GLY A 199 1.32 12.28 -3.29
CA GLY A 199 -0.11 12.52 -3.46
C GLY A 199 -0.45 14.02 -3.42
N ALA A 200 0.10 14.74 -2.44
CA ALA A 200 -0.06 16.19 -2.30
C ALA A 200 0.57 16.96 -3.48
N LEU A 201 1.77 16.56 -3.90
CA LEU A 201 2.45 17.15 -5.05
C LEU A 201 1.61 16.97 -6.32
N LEU A 202 1.06 15.76 -6.54
CA LEU A 202 0.24 15.46 -7.70
C LEU A 202 -1.08 16.25 -7.67
N PHE A 203 -1.71 16.38 -6.51
CA PHE A 203 -2.91 17.23 -6.33
C PHE A 203 -2.61 18.69 -6.66
N HIS A 204 -1.49 19.24 -6.20
CA HIS A 204 -1.13 20.63 -6.46
C HIS A 204 -0.69 20.88 -7.93
N LEU A 205 -0.13 19.88 -8.60
CA LEU A 205 0.24 19.95 -10.02
C LEU A 205 -0.97 19.83 -10.96
N ILE A 206 -1.96 19.00 -10.62
CA ILE A 206 -3.14 18.73 -11.45
C ILE A 206 -4.30 19.67 -11.10
N GLY A 207 -4.40 20.12 -9.85
CA GLY A 207 -5.44 21.02 -9.36
C GLY A 207 -5.58 22.36 -10.11
N PRO A 208 -4.53 22.99 -10.67
CA PRO A 208 -4.69 24.19 -11.50
C PRO A 208 -5.01 23.90 -12.98
N PHE A 209 -4.99 22.64 -13.43
CA PHE A 209 -5.12 22.26 -14.84
C PHE A 209 -6.49 21.64 -15.21
N LEU A 210 -7.38 21.41 -14.23
CA LEU A 210 -8.73 20.86 -14.39
C LEU A 210 -9.73 21.60 -13.48
#